data_AF-A0A3M3X7C8-F1
#
_entry.id   AF-A0A3M3X7C8-F1
#
_cell.length_a   1.000
_cell.length_b   1.000
_cell.length_c   1.000
_cell.angle_alpha   90.00
_cell.angle_beta   90.00
_cell.angle_gamma   90.00
#
_symmetry.space_group_name_H-M   'P 1'
#
loop_
_entity.id
_entity.type
_entity.pdbx_description
1 polymer ?
#
loop_
_entity_poly.entity_id
_entity_poly.type
_entity_poly.pdbx_seq_one_letter_code
_entity_poly.pdbx_strand_id
1 'polypeptide(L)'
;MLAGLAAFILASLWASLSESMGAMLLARFFQGLSVALVLVIAMSSVRDLSSGIRATQLFALLVTIQGAAPILAPAFGGIINVHFGWRAVMLALAIVGVLALLNSSVCLPETLAREKRTPFRPASVFGTYRRLVADKRFILPALALSSVFFFLFGYVGGASFVYQSGYALRSDIFGFVFGGTGVAMMLGAMTGSRLASRCSASLMALLGVAMMSGGSALALLAVYVGADLYGIVPALFIAVFGFGIAEPSLMSIAMASQERALGATAALLGASTHILGSLATPLAGSLAQIGAHAWLALLLAAALVSLALVFISVRSVSNNVIPVH
;
A
#
# COMPACT_ATOMS: atom_id res chain seq x y z
N MET A 1 -6.57 10.07 18.37
CA MET A 1 -5.47 10.70 17.61
C MET A 1 -4.23 10.85 18.48
N LEU A 2 -4.31 11.66 19.54
CA LEU A 2 -3.16 12.02 20.39
C LEU A 2 -2.44 10.81 21.00
N ALA A 3 -3.17 9.84 21.56
CA ALA A 3 -2.57 8.62 22.10
C ALA A 3 -1.82 7.80 21.03
N GLY A 4 -2.34 7.74 19.80
CA GLY A 4 -1.66 7.09 18.67
C GLY A 4 -0.38 7.81 18.27
N LEU A 5 -0.41 9.14 18.21
CA LEU A 5 0.79 9.95 17.93
C LEU A 5 1.83 9.82 19.05
N ALA A 6 1.42 9.85 20.32
CA ALA A 6 2.31 9.63 21.46
C ALA A 6 2.96 8.25 21.42
N ALA A 7 2.19 7.19 21.16
CA ALA A 7 2.71 5.83 21.00
C ALA A 7 3.67 5.73 19.81
N PHE A 8 3.39 6.39 18.68
CA PHE A 8 4.29 6.46 17.53
C PHE A 8 5.62 7.13 17.88
N ILE A 9 5.60 8.25 18.61
CA ILE A 9 6.82 8.96 19.05
C ILE A 9 7.65 8.06 19.96
N LEU A 10 7.02 7.47 20.99
CA LEU A 10 7.71 6.57 21.93
C LEU A 10 8.31 5.35 21.23
N ALA A 11 7.57 4.74 20.30
CA ALA A 11 8.06 3.64 19.49
C ALA A 11 9.23 4.06 18.57
N SER A 12 9.18 5.27 18.01
CA SER A 12 10.26 5.81 17.16
C SER A 12 11.53 6.08 17.97
N LEU A 13 11.40 6.64 19.17
CA LEU A 13 12.52 6.83 20.11
C LEU A 13 13.11 5.48 20.55
N TRP A 14 12.24 4.52 20.90
CA TRP A 14 12.67 3.18 21.25
C TRP A 14 13.42 2.49 20.10
N ALA A 15 12.92 2.62 18.86
CA ALA A 15 13.61 2.11 17.68
C ALA A 15 14.99 2.76 17.51
N SER A 16 15.12 4.08 17.71
CA SER A 16 16.42 4.78 17.63
C SER A 16 17.42 4.30 18.68
N LEU A 17 16.96 3.98 19.89
CA LEU A 17 17.80 3.55 21.01
C LEU A 17 18.05 2.04 21.01
N SER A 18 17.40 1.28 20.13
CA SER A 18 17.51 -0.18 20.14
C SER A 18 18.92 -0.67 19.78
N GLU A 19 19.40 -1.66 20.53
CA GLU A 19 20.72 -2.29 20.35
C GLU A 19 20.61 -3.73 19.82
N SER A 20 19.40 -4.28 19.75
CA SER A 20 19.14 -5.62 19.22
C SER A 20 18.08 -5.59 18.12
N MET A 21 18.19 -6.51 17.16
CA MET A 21 17.23 -6.65 16.07
C MET A 21 15.82 -6.95 16.60
N GLY A 22 15.70 -7.78 17.65
CA GLY A 22 14.40 -8.09 18.26
C GLY A 22 13.70 -6.86 18.85
N ALA A 23 14.44 -6.02 19.59
CA ALA A 23 13.89 -4.77 20.13
C ALA A 23 13.50 -3.79 19.02
N MET A 24 14.31 -3.69 17.96
CA MET A 24 13.99 -2.90 16.77
C MET A 24 12.68 -3.34 16.12
N LEU A 25 12.51 -4.64 15.88
CA LEU A 25 11.30 -5.20 15.25
C LEU A 25 10.06 -4.96 16.10
N LEU A 26 10.17 -5.12 17.43
CA LEU A 26 9.05 -4.85 18.34
C LEU A 26 8.68 -3.37 18.36
N ALA A 27 9.66 -2.47 18.39
CA ALA A 27 9.43 -1.04 18.26
C ALA A 27 8.74 -0.69 16.92
N ARG A 28 9.18 -1.28 15.81
CA ARG A 28 8.54 -1.10 14.48
C ARG A 28 7.12 -1.64 14.42
N PHE A 29 6.84 -2.75 15.09
CA PHE A 29 5.49 -3.29 15.21
C PHE A 29 4.55 -2.28 15.90
N PHE A 30 4.95 -1.72 17.05
CA PHE A 30 4.16 -0.70 17.74
C PHE A 30 4.08 0.61 16.95
N GLN A 31 5.12 0.97 16.20
CA GLN A 31 5.12 2.12 15.32
C GLN A 31 4.04 1.96 14.22
N GLY A 32 3.97 0.80 13.58
CA GLY A 32 2.94 0.48 12.58
C GLY A 32 1.52 0.47 13.16
N LEU A 33 1.34 -0.14 14.33
CA LEU A 33 0.05 -0.16 15.04
C LEU A 33 -0.44 1.26 15.37
N SER A 34 0.47 2.12 15.79
CA SER A 34 0.19 3.53 16.12
C SER A 34 -0.24 4.33 14.89
N VAL A 35 0.44 4.15 13.76
CA VAL A 35 0.08 4.81 12.48
C VAL A 35 -1.30 4.35 12.00
N ALA A 36 -1.62 3.06 12.13
CA ALA A 36 -2.94 2.55 11.75
C ALA A 36 -4.06 3.24 12.54
N LEU A 37 -3.87 3.44 13.86
CA LEU A 37 -4.83 4.17 14.70
C LEU A 37 -4.97 5.64 14.27
N VAL A 38 -3.85 6.30 13.99
CA VAL A 38 -3.81 7.71 13.53
C VAL A 38 -4.56 7.87 12.22
N LEU A 39 -4.32 7.00 11.24
CA LEU A 39 -4.93 7.07 9.92
C LEU A 39 -6.46 6.91 9.98
N VAL A 40 -6.96 5.92 10.74
CA VAL A 40 -8.39 5.68 10.89
C VAL A 40 -9.09 6.89 11.52
N ILE A 41 -8.48 7.48 12.56
CA ILE A 41 -9.05 8.65 13.25
C ILE A 41 -8.96 9.91 12.37
N ALA A 42 -7.90 10.07 11.56
CA ALA A 42 -7.81 11.18 10.61
C ALA A 42 -8.97 11.13 9.60
N MET A 43 -9.21 9.96 9.01
CA MET A 43 -10.27 9.76 8.03
C MET A 43 -11.67 9.95 8.64
N SER A 44 -11.90 9.48 9.88
CA SER A 44 -13.17 9.72 10.57
C SER A 44 -13.37 11.18 10.91
N SER A 45 -12.32 11.88 11.35
CA SER A 45 -12.40 13.31 11.73
C SER A 45 -12.78 14.19 10.54
N VAL A 46 -12.24 13.91 9.34
CA VAL A 46 -12.64 14.64 8.12
C VAL A 46 -14.12 14.45 7.83
N ARG A 47 -14.62 13.21 7.92
CA ARG A 47 -16.05 12.91 7.74
C ARG A 47 -16.93 13.60 8.79
N ASP A 48 -16.46 13.70 10.02
CA ASP A 48 -17.24 14.26 11.13
C ASP A 48 -17.25 15.80 11.12
N LEU A 49 -16.19 16.44 10.63
CA LEU A 49 -16.02 17.91 10.63
C LEU A 49 -16.37 18.60 9.31
N SER A 50 -16.53 17.87 8.22
CA SER A 50 -16.76 18.46 6.90
C SER A 50 -17.82 17.70 6.11
N SER A 51 -18.56 18.42 5.28
CA SER A 51 -19.60 17.89 4.42
C SER A 51 -19.52 18.51 3.02
N GLY A 52 -20.17 17.85 2.05
CA GLY A 52 -20.21 18.30 0.66
C GLY A 52 -18.82 18.49 0.05
N ILE A 53 -18.65 19.58 -0.70
CA ILE A 53 -17.44 19.87 -1.48
C ILE A 53 -16.19 19.95 -0.59
N ARG A 54 -16.31 20.50 0.62
CA ARG A 54 -15.18 20.65 1.55
C ARG A 54 -14.63 19.29 2.00
N ALA A 55 -15.51 18.32 2.24
CA ALA A 55 -15.09 16.95 2.56
C ALA A 55 -14.34 16.31 1.39
N THR A 56 -14.86 16.44 0.17
CA THR A 56 -14.20 15.94 -1.04
C THR A 56 -12.81 16.54 -1.23
N GLN A 57 -12.64 17.85 -1.01
CA GLN A 57 -11.33 18.51 -1.10
C GLN A 57 -10.34 18.00 -0.04
N LEU A 58 -10.79 17.83 1.21
CA LEU A 58 -9.95 17.29 2.28
C LEU A 58 -9.54 15.84 2.01
N PHE A 59 -10.47 14.99 1.54
CA PHE A 59 -10.14 13.62 1.15
C PHE A 59 -9.17 13.58 -0.04
N ALA A 60 -9.38 14.42 -1.05
CA ALA A 60 -8.46 14.52 -2.18
C ALA A 60 -7.05 14.92 -1.73
N LEU A 61 -6.93 15.87 -0.79
CA LEU A 61 -5.65 16.24 -0.20
C LEU A 61 -5.00 15.06 0.54
N LEU A 62 -5.75 14.33 1.36
CA LEU A 62 -5.24 13.16 2.10
C LEU A 62 -4.75 12.05 1.17
N VAL A 63 -5.49 11.76 0.09
CA VAL A 63 -5.07 10.79 -0.92
C VAL A 63 -3.83 11.29 -1.67
N THR A 64 -3.76 12.57 -2.00
CA THR A 64 -2.58 13.17 -2.65
C THR A 64 -1.32 13.01 -1.80
N ILE A 65 -1.41 13.30 -0.49
CA ILE A 65 -0.30 13.14 0.44
C ILE A 65 0.12 11.67 0.54
N GLN A 66 -0.84 10.74 0.62
CA GLN A 66 -0.55 9.31 0.65
C GLN A 66 0.15 8.81 -0.63
N GLY A 67 -0.22 9.35 -1.81
CA GLY A 67 0.43 9.01 -3.07
C GLY A 67 1.86 9.57 -3.18
N ALA A 68 2.11 10.76 -2.63
CA ALA A 68 3.43 11.39 -2.65
C ALA A 68 4.41 10.78 -1.63
N ALA A 69 3.92 10.29 -0.49
CA ALA A 69 4.77 9.82 0.60
C ALA A 69 5.74 8.68 0.20
N PRO A 70 5.33 7.61 -0.51
CA PRO A 70 6.23 6.55 -0.97
C PRO A 70 7.31 7.01 -1.95
N ILE A 71 7.09 8.12 -2.66
CA ILE A 71 8.04 8.70 -3.62
C ILE A 71 9.11 9.50 -2.88
N LEU A 72 8.66 10.33 -1.92
CA LEU A 72 9.53 11.26 -1.21
C LEU A 72 10.29 10.58 -0.06
N ALA A 73 9.66 9.64 0.65
CA ALA A 73 10.22 9.06 1.86
C ALA A 73 11.56 8.34 1.63
N PRO A 74 11.76 7.53 0.57
CA PRO A 74 13.05 6.89 0.30
C PRO A 74 14.16 7.89 -0.06
N ALA A 75 13.84 8.97 -0.77
CA ALA A 75 14.81 10.01 -1.11
C ALA A 75 15.28 10.76 0.14
N PHE A 76 14.37 11.29 0.97
CA PHE A 76 14.73 11.96 2.21
C PHE A 76 15.36 11.00 3.23
N GLY A 77 14.83 9.79 3.35
CA GLY A 77 15.35 8.75 4.24
C GLY A 77 16.76 8.33 3.86
N GLY A 78 17.04 8.16 2.57
CA GLY A 78 18.37 7.85 2.04
C GLY A 78 19.38 8.95 2.35
N ILE A 79 19.03 10.22 2.13
CA ILE A 79 19.89 11.37 2.45
C ILE A 79 20.23 11.40 3.94
N ILE A 80 19.22 11.29 4.82
CA ILE A 80 19.43 11.29 6.28
C ILE A 80 20.30 10.09 6.68
N ASN A 81 20.03 8.92 6.12
CA ASN A 81 20.77 7.70 6.42
C ASN A 81 22.25 7.79 6.03
N VAL A 82 22.58 8.38 4.88
CA VAL A 82 23.98 8.53 4.44
C VAL A 82 24.76 9.49 5.34
N HIS A 83 24.15 10.59 5.79
CA HIS A 83 24.88 11.63 6.53
C HIS A 83 24.85 11.44 8.06
N PHE A 84 23.77 10.87 8.59
CA PHE A 84 23.51 10.79 10.04
C PHE A 84 23.17 9.37 10.52
N GLY A 85 23.11 8.39 9.60
CA GLY A 85 22.81 7.00 9.92
C GLY A 85 21.32 6.71 10.14
N TRP A 86 21.00 5.42 10.25
CA TRP A 86 19.62 4.94 10.38
C TRP A 86 18.93 5.39 11.66
N ARG A 87 19.69 5.66 12.74
CA ARG A 87 19.15 6.17 14.02
C ARG A 87 18.55 7.55 13.83
N ALA A 88 19.21 8.42 13.06
CA ALA A 88 18.70 9.74 12.73
C ALA A 88 17.40 9.66 11.90
N VAL A 89 17.22 8.64 11.07
CA VAL A 89 15.94 8.40 10.37
C VAL A 89 14.81 8.14 11.37
N MET A 90 15.07 7.38 12.44
CA MET A 90 14.07 7.12 13.49
C MET A 90 13.76 8.38 14.30
N LEU A 91 14.77 9.18 14.63
CA LEU A 91 14.59 10.46 15.32
C LEU A 91 13.83 11.46 14.45
N ALA A 92 14.09 11.52 13.15
CA ALA A 92 13.34 12.37 12.22
C ALA A 92 11.85 12.00 12.21
N LEU A 93 11.51 10.71 12.21
CA LEU A 93 10.11 10.26 12.35
C LEU A 93 9.52 10.67 13.70
N ALA A 94 10.28 10.55 14.79
CA ALA A 94 9.83 11.01 16.11
C ALA A 94 9.53 12.52 16.12
N ILE A 95 10.40 13.34 15.50
CA ILE A 95 10.20 14.79 15.37
C ILE A 95 8.93 15.10 14.58
N VAL A 96 8.72 14.44 13.44
CA VAL A 96 7.47 14.58 12.65
C VAL A 96 6.25 14.20 13.50
N GLY A 97 6.35 13.14 14.29
CA GLY A 97 5.31 12.74 15.25
C GLY A 97 5.02 13.81 16.30
N VAL A 98 6.05 14.44 16.87
CA VAL A 98 5.91 15.54 17.84
C VAL A 98 5.22 16.74 17.21
N LEU A 99 5.65 17.16 16.02
CA LEU A 99 5.03 18.27 15.29
C LEU A 99 3.56 17.99 14.99
N ALA A 100 3.24 16.77 14.54
CA ALA A 100 1.87 16.34 14.30
C ALA A 100 1.03 16.29 15.59
N LEU A 101 1.62 15.85 16.71
CA LEU A 101 0.96 15.81 18.02
C LEU A 101 0.63 17.21 18.51
N LEU A 102 1.60 18.14 18.46
CA LEU A 102 1.41 19.53 18.85
C LEU A 102 0.34 20.19 17.99
N ASN A 103 0.45 20.10 16.66
CA ASN A 103 -0.57 20.63 15.76
C ASN A 103 -1.95 20.04 16.03
N SER A 104 -2.06 18.72 16.23
CA SER A 104 -3.33 18.07 16.52
C SER A 104 -3.90 18.49 17.87
N SER A 105 -3.07 18.69 18.89
CA SER A 105 -3.53 19.07 20.23
C SER A 105 -4.14 20.47 20.28
N VAL A 106 -3.70 21.37 19.40
CA VAL A 106 -4.17 22.76 19.36
C VAL A 106 -5.29 22.94 18.32
N CYS A 107 -5.21 22.25 17.18
CA CYS A 107 -6.07 22.53 16.02
C CYS A 107 -7.25 21.55 15.86
N LEU A 108 -7.22 20.36 16.47
CA LEU A 108 -8.31 19.37 16.34
C LEU A 108 -9.22 19.42 17.58
N PRO A 109 -10.46 19.95 17.47
CA PRO A 109 -11.44 19.84 18.52
C PRO A 109 -11.90 18.37 18.69
N GLU A 110 -12.43 18.03 19.86
CA GLU A 110 -13.06 16.71 20.08
C GLU A 110 -14.26 16.56 19.12
N THR A 111 -14.14 15.65 18.14
CA THR A 111 -15.04 15.60 16.98
C THR A 111 -16.30 14.76 17.22
N LEU A 112 -16.33 13.91 18.25
CA LEU A 112 -17.43 12.97 18.48
C LEU A 112 -18.25 13.34 19.73
N ALA A 113 -19.46 13.85 19.50
CA ALA A 113 -20.45 14.06 20.55
C ALA A 113 -20.72 12.75 21.31
N ARG A 114 -20.75 12.79 22.65
CA ARG A 114 -20.96 11.61 23.52
C ARG A 114 -22.21 10.82 23.15
N GLU A 115 -23.25 11.49 22.69
CA GLU A 115 -24.54 10.92 22.28
C GLU A 115 -24.47 10.07 21.00
N LYS A 116 -23.45 10.28 20.15
CA LYS A 116 -23.27 9.52 18.90
C LYS A 116 -22.43 8.25 19.09
N ARG A 117 -22.04 7.92 20.32
CA ARG A 117 -21.27 6.70 20.65
C ARG A 117 -22.18 5.49 20.52
N THR A 118 -21.98 4.72 19.46
CA THR A 118 -22.69 3.45 19.28
C THR A 118 -22.08 2.35 20.16
N PRO A 119 -22.90 1.52 20.83
CA PRO A 119 -22.41 0.41 21.64
C PRO A 119 -21.72 -0.62 20.72
N PHE A 120 -20.51 -1.02 21.10
CA PHE A 120 -19.74 -2.02 20.37
C PHE A 120 -20.42 -3.39 20.51
N ARG A 121 -20.87 -3.95 19.38
CA ARG A 121 -21.57 -5.25 19.31
C ARG A 121 -20.72 -6.28 18.54
N PRO A 122 -19.71 -6.90 19.18
CA PRO A 122 -18.71 -7.74 18.50
C PRO A 122 -19.32 -8.92 17.73
N ALA A 123 -20.38 -9.54 18.25
CA ALA A 123 -21.07 -10.65 17.57
C ALA A 123 -21.65 -10.23 16.21
N SER A 124 -22.24 -9.03 16.11
CA SER A 124 -22.79 -8.50 14.85
C SER A 124 -21.71 -8.13 13.83
N VAL A 125 -20.56 -7.67 14.33
CA VAL A 125 -19.39 -7.33 13.51
C VAL A 125 -18.78 -8.60 12.91
N PHE A 126 -18.56 -9.63 13.73
CA PHE A 126 -18.03 -10.91 13.25
C PHE A 126 -18.97 -11.59 12.25
N GLY A 127 -20.28 -11.55 12.50
CA GLY A 127 -21.29 -12.06 11.56
C GLY A 127 -21.25 -11.34 10.21
N THR A 128 -21.06 -10.02 10.20
CA THR A 128 -20.91 -9.23 8.97
C THR A 128 -19.65 -9.62 8.19
N TYR A 129 -18.50 -9.72 8.85
CA TYR A 129 -17.25 -10.13 8.20
C TYR A 129 -17.31 -11.55 7.65
N ARG A 130 -17.90 -12.50 8.40
CA ARG A 130 -18.10 -13.88 7.92
C ARG A 130 -18.95 -13.93 6.65
N ARG A 131 -20.01 -13.12 6.57
CA ARG A 131 -20.85 -13.02 5.36
C ARG A 131 -20.08 -12.45 4.17
N LEU A 132 -19.27 -11.40 4.39
CA LEU A 132 -18.43 -10.81 3.35
C LEU A 132 -17.41 -11.81 2.79
N VAL A 133 -16.71 -12.54 3.66
CA VAL A 133 -15.71 -13.54 3.22
C VAL A 133 -16.36 -14.71 2.49
N ALA A 134 -17.60 -15.07 2.83
CA ALA A 134 -18.35 -16.10 2.13
C ALA A 134 -18.91 -15.65 0.77
N ASP A 135 -19.01 -14.33 0.53
CA ASP A 135 -19.52 -13.79 -0.73
C ASP A 135 -18.44 -13.77 -1.81
N LYS A 136 -18.62 -14.62 -2.82
CA LYS A 136 -17.73 -14.73 -3.98
C LYS A 136 -17.58 -13.42 -4.76
N ARG A 137 -18.61 -12.56 -4.76
CA ARG A 137 -18.60 -11.27 -5.44
C ARG A 137 -17.65 -10.28 -4.78
N PHE A 138 -17.40 -10.44 -3.48
CA PHE A 138 -16.46 -9.62 -2.72
C PHE A 138 -15.08 -10.27 -2.58
N ILE A 139 -15.02 -11.55 -2.18
CA ILE A 139 -13.74 -12.18 -1.84
C ILE A 139 -12.80 -12.32 -3.05
N LEU A 140 -13.31 -12.56 -4.26
CA LEU A 140 -12.49 -12.67 -5.47
C LEU A 140 -11.79 -11.35 -5.83
N PRO A 141 -12.50 -10.21 -5.98
CA PRO A 141 -11.83 -8.94 -6.23
C PRO A 141 -11.00 -8.47 -5.02
N ALA A 142 -11.39 -8.81 -3.79
CA ALA A 142 -10.58 -8.50 -2.61
C ALA A 142 -9.25 -9.27 -2.60
N LEU A 143 -9.24 -10.55 -2.97
CA LEU A 143 -8.02 -11.35 -3.13
C LEU A 143 -7.17 -10.85 -4.29
N ALA A 144 -7.78 -10.48 -5.42
CA ALA A 144 -7.08 -9.89 -6.56
C ALA A 144 -6.41 -8.55 -6.19
N LEU A 145 -7.09 -7.68 -5.43
CA LEU A 145 -6.47 -6.46 -4.92
C LEU A 145 -5.33 -6.80 -3.95
N SER A 146 -5.55 -7.76 -3.05
CA SER A 146 -4.54 -8.16 -2.06
C SER A 146 -3.29 -8.76 -2.71
N SER A 147 -3.41 -9.49 -3.82
CA SER A 147 -2.26 -10.02 -4.56
C SER A 147 -1.47 -8.92 -5.27
N VAL A 148 -2.13 -7.86 -5.74
CA VAL A 148 -1.48 -6.68 -6.30
C VAL A 148 -0.71 -5.92 -5.22
N PHE A 149 -1.21 -5.85 -3.98
CA PHE A 149 -0.44 -5.34 -2.83
C PHE A 149 0.71 -6.26 -2.39
N PHE A 150 0.54 -7.58 -2.49
CA PHE A 150 1.63 -8.54 -2.29
C PHE A 150 2.78 -8.27 -3.26
N PHE A 151 2.47 -8.03 -4.55
CA PHE A 151 3.48 -7.60 -5.52
C PHE A 151 4.19 -6.32 -5.08
N LEU A 152 3.43 -5.27 -4.69
CA LEU A 152 4.02 -3.98 -4.30
C LEU A 152 4.96 -4.13 -3.11
N PHE A 153 4.55 -4.82 -2.06
CA PHE A 153 5.37 -4.98 -0.85
C PHE A 153 6.55 -5.93 -1.08
N GLY A 154 6.39 -6.94 -1.94
CA GLY A 154 7.50 -7.76 -2.42
C GLY A 154 8.53 -6.94 -3.20
N TYR A 155 8.07 -5.98 -4.01
CA TYR A 155 8.94 -5.05 -4.71
C TYR A 155 9.67 -4.14 -3.72
N VAL A 156 8.94 -3.47 -2.82
CA VAL A 156 9.51 -2.55 -1.81
C VAL A 156 10.55 -3.26 -0.94
N GLY A 157 10.20 -4.45 -0.42
CA GLY A 157 11.04 -5.23 0.46
C GLY A 157 12.32 -5.71 -0.23
N GLY A 158 12.20 -6.31 -1.40
CA GLY A 158 13.37 -6.88 -2.10
C GLY A 158 14.23 -5.84 -2.82
N ALA A 159 13.66 -4.73 -3.31
CA ALA A 159 14.42 -3.71 -4.03
C ALA A 159 15.55 -3.13 -3.18
N SER A 160 15.31 -2.88 -1.89
CA SER A 160 16.36 -2.38 -0.99
C SER A 160 17.53 -3.35 -0.88
N PHE A 161 17.28 -4.66 -0.73
CA PHE A 161 18.34 -5.67 -0.63
C PHE A 161 19.06 -5.85 -1.98
N VAL A 162 18.33 -6.00 -3.08
CA VAL A 162 18.95 -6.23 -4.39
C VAL A 162 19.75 -5.02 -4.83
N TYR A 163 19.22 -3.81 -4.67
CA TYR A 163 19.90 -2.61 -5.17
C TYR A 163 21.09 -2.24 -4.27
N GLN A 164 20.89 -2.21 -2.94
CA GLN A 164 21.95 -1.76 -2.02
C GLN A 164 22.94 -2.88 -1.67
N SER A 165 22.49 -4.10 -1.36
CA SER A 165 23.38 -5.21 -1.00
C SER A 165 23.90 -5.97 -2.22
N GLY A 166 23.04 -6.20 -3.23
CA GLY A 166 23.42 -6.95 -4.43
C GLY A 166 24.24 -6.11 -5.42
N TYR A 167 23.74 -4.93 -5.79
CA TYR A 167 24.39 -4.03 -6.74
C TYR A 167 25.21 -2.89 -6.10
N ALA A 168 25.38 -2.92 -4.78
CA ALA A 168 26.18 -1.94 -4.03
C ALA A 168 25.75 -0.47 -4.21
N LEU A 169 24.47 -0.20 -4.49
CA LEU A 169 23.97 1.18 -4.58
C LEU A 169 24.02 1.86 -3.20
N ARG A 170 24.55 3.07 -3.19
CA ARG A 170 24.48 3.95 -2.02
C ARG A 170 23.03 4.35 -1.73
N SER A 171 22.71 4.53 -0.45
CA SER A 171 21.33 4.72 0.03
C SER A 171 20.61 5.95 -0.52
N ASP A 172 21.35 7.03 -0.83
CA ASP A 172 20.84 8.22 -1.51
C ASP A 172 20.44 7.93 -2.97
N ILE A 173 21.32 7.27 -3.74
CA ILE A 173 21.06 6.87 -5.14
C ILE A 173 19.89 5.90 -5.18
N PHE A 174 19.86 4.91 -4.27
CA PHE A 174 18.72 4.02 -4.11
C PHE A 174 17.43 4.82 -3.87
N GLY A 175 17.45 5.80 -2.97
CA GLY A 175 16.30 6.66 -2.70
C GLY A 175 15.77 7.38 -3.95
N PHE A 176 16.65 7.89 -4.81
CA PHE A 176 16.26 8.51 -6.08
C PHE A 176 15.73 7.51 -7.11
N VAL A 177 16.40 6.37 -7.29
CA VAL A 177 15.94 5.33 -8.23
C VAL A 177 14.58 4.78 -7.81
N PHE A 178 14.44 4.45 -6.52
CA PHE A 178 13.19 3.95 -5.94
C PHE A 178 12.08 5.01 -6.00
N GLY A 179 12.39 6.26 -5.70
CA GLY A 179 11.47 7.38 -5.87
C GLY A 179 10.99 7.52 -7.32
N GLY A 180 11.92 7.41 -8.28
CA GLY A 180 11.61 7.44 -9.72
C GLY A 180 10.65 6.34 -10.15
N THR A 181 10.84 5.11 -9.67
CA THR A 181 9.87 4.02 -9.87
C THR A 181 8.55 4.25 -9.13
N GLY A 182 8.56 4.95 -7.99
CA GLY A 182 7.34 5.38 -7.30
C GLY A 182 6.50 6.37 -8.11
N VAL A 183 7.13 7.21 -8.94
CA VAL A 183 6.41 8.10 -9.89
C VAL A 183 5.60 7.27 -10.89
N ALA A 184 6.07 6.09 -11.29
CA ALA A 184 5.34 5.19 -12.18
C ALA A 184 3.97 4.80 -11.62
N MET A 185 3.89 4.50 -10.32
CA MET A 185 2.64 4.19 -9.63
C MET A 185 1.66 5.36 -9.72
N MET A 186 2.13 6.58 -9.45
CA MET A 186 1.30 7.78 -9.51
C MET A 186 0.81 8.07 -10.93
N LEU A 187 1.69 7.94 -11.94
CA LEU A 187 1.33 8.09 -13.35
C LEU A 187 0.32 7.03 -13.79
N GLY A 188 0.47 5.78 -13.32
CA GLY A 188 -0.48 4.70 -13.56
C GLY A 188 -1.86 5.04 -13.01
N ALA A 189 -1.93 5.47 -11.75
CA ALA A 189 -3.19 5.86 -11.10
C ALA A 189 -3.87 7.05 -11.81
N MET A 190 -3.10 8.07 -12.19
CA MET A 190 -3.61 9.21 -12.97
C MET A 190 -4.13 8.77 -14.35
N THR A 191 -3.42 7.85 -15.00
CA THR A 191 -3.84 7.29 -16.29
C THR A 191 -5.14 6.50 -16.15
N GLY A 192 -5.22 5.60 -15.16
CA GLY A 192 -6.43 4.84 -14.85
C GLY A 192 -7.62 5.75 -14.54
N SER A 193 -7.42 6.79 -13.73
CA SER A 193 -8.46 7.79 -13.41
C SER A 193 -8.96 8.54 -14.64
N ARG A 194 -8.07 8.98 -15.53
CA ARG A 194 -8.45 9.65 -16.80
C ARG A 194 -9.23 8.72 -17.72
N LEU A 195 -8.82 7.46 -17.82
CA LEU A 195 -9.46 6.45 -18.67
C LEU A 195 -10.74 5.86 -18.06
N ALA A 196 -10.99 6.03 -16.76
CA ALA A 196 -12.18 5.51 -16.09
C ALA A 196 -13.51 6.03 -16.68
N SER A 197 -13.49 7.17 -17.36
CA SER A 197 -14.66 7.71 -18.09
C SER A 197 -14.94 7.01 -19.43
N ARG A 198 -13.96 6.25 -19.97
CA ARG A 198 -14.01 5.65 -21.31
C ARG A 198 -13.88 4.13 -21.30
N CYS A 199 -13.38 3.55 -20.22
CA CYS A 199 -13.08 2.13 -20.12
C CYS A 199 -13.69 1.53 -18.85
N SER A 200 -14.09 0.26 -18.92
CA SER A 200 -14.58 -0.46 -17.74
C SER A 200 -13.46 -0.72 -16.72
N ALA A 201 -13.80 -0.71 -15.43
CA ALA A 201 -12.86 -1.04 -14.36
C ALA A 201 -12.23 -2.43 -14.56
N SER A 202 -12.99 -3.39 -15.09
CA SER A 202 -12.50 -4.73 -15.42
C SER A 202 -11.40 -4.72 -16.47
N LEU A 203 -11.54 -3.91 -17.53
CA LEU A 203 -10.52 -3.77 -18.57
C LEU A 203 -9.27 -3.11 -18.01
N MET A 204 -9.42 -2.03 -17.24
CA MET A 204 -8.29 -1.34 -16.61
C MET A 204 -7.54 -2.25 -15.63
N ALA A 205 -8.25 -3.01 -14.81
CA ALA A 205 -7.66 -4.00 -13.93
C ALA A 205 -6.83 -5.04 -14.71
N LEU A 206 -7.39 -5.60 -15.79
CA LEU A 206 -6.71 -6.59 -16.64
C LEU A 206 -5.46 -6.01 -17.32
N LEU A 207 -5.55 -4.80 -17.88
CA LEU A 207 -4.38 -4.13 -18.49
C LEU A 207 -3.30 -3.86 -17.45
N GLY A 208 -3.67 -3.37 -16.27
CA GLY A 208 -2.73 -3.11 -15.19
C GLY A 208 -1.95 -4.36 -14.76
N VAL A 209 -2.64 -5.47 -14.49
CA VAL A 209 -1.97 -6.72 -14.10
C VAL A 209 -1.22 -7.40 -15.26
N ALA A 210 -1.63 -7.18 -16.51
CA ALA A 210 -0.85 -7.61 -17.68
C ALA A 210 0.47 -6.82 -17.79
N MET A 211 0.44 -5.50 -17.55
CA MET A 211 1.65 -4.67 -17.48
C MET A 211 2.54 -5.07 -16.30
N MET A 212 1.98 -5.39 -15.13
CA MET A 212 2.73 -5.96 -14.00
C MET A 212 3.46 -7.24 -14.40
N SER A 213 2.76 -8.16 -15.07
CA SER A 213 3.33 -9.44 -15.50
C SER A 213 4.42 -9.25 -16.56
N GLY A 214 4.14 -8.42 -17.58
CA GLY A 214 5.10 -8.11 -18.64
C GLY A 214 6.35 -7.39 -18.12
N GLY A 215 6.18 -6.37 -17.28
CA GLY A 215 7.30 -5.66 -16.68
C GLY A 215 8.15 -6.55 -15.76
N SER A 216 7.52 -7.45 -14.99
CA SER A 216 8.25 -8.41 -14.15
C SER A 216 9.02 -9.44 -14.97
N ALA A 217 8.43 -9.93 -16.07
CA ALA A 217 9.09 -10.85 -16.99
C ALA A 217 10.28 -10.19 -17.69
N LEU A 218 10.12 -8.94 -18.14
CA LEU A 218 11.20 -8.14 -18.72
C LEU A 218 12.33 -7.88 -17.71
N ALA A 219 11.99 -7.59 -16.45
CA ALA A 219 12.98 -7.39 -15.41
C ALA A 219 13.79 -8.68 -15.14
N LEU A 220 13.10 -9.83 -15.09
CA LEU A 220 13.76 -11.12 -14.93
C LEU A 220 14.67 -11.44 -16.13
N LEU A 221 14.20 -11.18 -17.36
CA LEU A 221 15.00 -11.35 -18.58
C LEU A 221 16.25 -10.46 -18.57
N ALA A 222 16.14 -9.23 -18.08
CA ALA A 222 17.27 -8.30 -17.99
C ALA A 222 18.44 -8.85 -17.17
N VAL A 223 18.17 -9.65 -16.13
CA VAL A 223 19.22 -10.34 -15.36
C VAL A 223 19.93 -11.40 -16.21
N TYR A 224 19.18 -12.21 -16.96
CA TYR A 224 19.76 -13.29 -17.77
C TYR A 224 20.54 -12.80 -18.99
N VAL A 225 20.19 -11.64 -19.54
CA VAL A 225 20.89 -11.01 -20.68
C VAL A 225 22.06 -10.12 -20.21
N GLY A 226 22.24 -9.93 -18.90
CA GLY A 226 23.32 -9.10 -18.34
C GLY A 226 23.09 -7.59 -18.48
N ALA A 227 21.82 -7.16 -18.65
CA ALA A 227 21.46 -5.74 -18.65
C ALA A 227 21.37 -5.14 -17.23
N ASP A 228 21.29 -6.01 -16.21
CA ASP A 228 21.31 -5.64 -14.79
C ASP A 228 20.36 -4.47 -14.46
N LEU A 229 20.75 -3.54 -13.58
CA LEU A 229 19.90 -2.43 -13.16
C LEU A 229 19.39 -1.56 -14.31
N TYR A 230 20.16 -1.42 -15.39
CA TYR A 230 19.74 -0.65 -16.57
C TYR A 230 18.55 -1.28 -17.28
N GLY A 231 18.38 -2.60 -17.20
CA GLY A 231 17.18 -3.29 -17.69
C GLY A 231 16.11 -3.50 -16.60
N ILE A 232 16.51 -3.80 -15.36
CA ILE A 232 15.61 -4.07 -14.25
C ILE A 232 14.77 -2.85 -13.90
N VAL A 233 15.39 -1.66 -13.76
CA VAL A 233 14.69 -0.46 -13.30
C VAL A 233 13.59 -0.02 -14.29
N PRO A 234 13.85 0.12 -15.62
CA PRO A 234 12.80 0.45 -16.57
C PRO A 234 11.71 -0.62 -16.66
N ALA A 235 12.06 -1.90 -16.55
CA ALA A 235 11.09 -2.98 -16.58
C ALA A 235 10.17 -2.97 -15.34
N LEU A 236 10.72 -2.72 -14.15
CA LEU A 236 9.95 -2.54 -12.92
C LEU A 236 9.15 -1.23 -12.93
N PHE A 237 9.60 -0.19 -13.61
CA PHE A 237 8.80 1.02 -13.85
C PHE A 237 7.50 0.66 -14.59
N ILE A 238 7.57 -0.16 -15.64
CA ILE A 238 6.38 -0.64 -16.35
C ILE A 238 5.48 -1.45 -15.41
N ALA A 239 6.06 -2.33 -14.60
CA ALA A 239 5.29 -3.17 -13.70
C ALA A 239 4.56 -2.36 -12.62
N VAL A 240 5.26 -1.40 -11.99
CA VAL A 240 4.72 -0.51 -10.95
C VAL A 240 3.71 0.48 -11.54
N PHE A 241 3.89 0.92 -12.79
CA PHE A 241 2.86 1.66 -13.53
C PHE A 241 1.59 0.82 -13.71
N GLY A 242 1.74 -0.47 -14.07
CA GLY A 242 0.64 -1.42 -14.15
C GLY A 242 -0.10 -1.58 -12.82
N PHE A 243 0.63 -1.66 -11.70
CA PHE A 243 0.06 -1.64 -10.35
C PHE A 243 -0.80 -0.38 -10.14
N GLY A 244 -0.31 0.80 -10.52
CA GLY A 244 -1.04 2.06 -10.39
C GLY A 244 -2.36 2.11 -11.16
N ILE A 245 -2.46 1.38 -12.28
CA ILE A 245 -3.73 1.23 -13.03
C ILE A 245 -4.65 0.20 -12.37
N ALA A 246 -4.09 -0.93 -11.93
CA ALA A 246 -4.84 -2.07 -11.40
C ALA A 246 -5.47 -1.77 -10.04
N GLU A 247 -4.72 -1.14 -9.13
CA GLU A 247 -5.12 -0.88 -7.74
C GLU A 247 -6.46 -0.14 -7.61
N PRO A 248 -6.66 1.05 -8.20
CA PRO A 248 -7.92 1.79 -8.04
C PRO A 248 -9.09 1.07 -8.73
N SER A 249 -8.81 0.37 -9.84
CA SER A 249 -9.80 -0.40 -10.59
C SER A 249 -10.33 -1.59 -9.78
N LEU A 250 -9.43 -2.35 -9.14
CA LEU A 250 -9.77 -3.48 -8.30
C LEU A 250 -10.44 -3.05 -6.99
N MET A 251 -9.98 -1.94 -6.41
CA MET A 251 -10.66 -1.34 -5.26
C MET A 251 -12.10 -0.95 -5.60
N SER A 252 -12.33 -0.33 -6.77
CA SER A 252 -13.68 0.01 -7.24
C SER A 252 -14.55 -1.24 -7.44
N ILE A 253 -14.04 -2.30 -8.07
CA ILE A 253 -14.78 -3.55 -8.29
C ILE A 253 -15.16 -4.19 -6.95
N ALA A 254 -14.21 -4.30 -6.03
CA ALA A 254 -14.46 -4.87 -4.70
C ALA A 254 -15.49 -4.06 -3.91
N MET A 255 -15.41 -2.72 -3.96
CA MET A 255 -16.36 -1.85 -3.26
C MET A 255 -17.76 -1.91 -3.86
N ALA A 256 -17.88 -1.95 -5.19
CA ALA A 256 -19.16 -2.03 -5.89
C ALA A 256 -19.88 -3.38 -5.68
N SER A 257 -19.19 -4.41 -5.17
CA SER A 257 -19.80 -5.72 -4.91
C SER A 257 -20.77 -5.73 -3.72
N GLN A 258 -20.82 -4.66 -2.91
CA GLN A 258 -21.60 -4.60 -1.68
C GLN A 258 -22.40 -3.30 -1.58
N GLU A 259 -23.66 -3.38 -1.15
CA GLU A 259 -24.55 -2.19 -1.01
C GLU A 259 -24.84 -1.81 0.44
N ARG A 260 -24.81 -2.78 1.38
CA ARG A 260 -25.30 -2.56 2.76
C ARG A 260 -24.18 -2.41 3.80
N ALA A 261 -23.08 -3.14 3.63
CA ALA A 261 -22.02 -3.24 4.64
C ALA A 261 -20.76 -2.43 4.29
N LEU A 262 -20.91 -1.29 3.60
CA LEU A 262 -19.81 -0.53 2.99
C LEU A 262 -18.60 -0.26 3.90
N GLY A 263 -18.86 0.11 5.17
CA GLY A 263 -17.78 0.33 6.14
C GLY A 263 -17.01 -0.93 6.51
N ALA A 264 -17.70 -2.06 6.68
CA ALA A 264 -17.07 -3.35 6.94
C ALA A 264 -16.33 -3.86 5.70
N THR A 265 -16.89 -3.65 4.51
CA THR A 265 -16.25 -3.96 3.23
C THR A 265 -14.93 -3.22 3.08
N ALA A 266 -14.90 -1.91 3.33
CA ALA A 266 -13.70 -1.08 3.21
C ALA A 266 -12.64 -1.47 4.25
N ALA A 267 -13.07 -1.74 5.49
CA ALA A 267 -12.19 -2.19 6.56
C ALA A 267 -11.56 -3.55 6.24
N LEU A 268 -12.34 -4.52 5.76
CA LEU A 268 -11.84 -5.84 5.41
C LEU A 268 -10.89 -5.78 4.21
N LEU A 269 -11.21 -4.96 3.21
CA LEU A 269 -10.37 -4.77 2.03
C LEU A 269 -9.02 -4.11 2.38
N GLY A 270 -9.03 -3.07 3.22
CA GLY A 270 -7.81 -2.44 3.72
C GLY A 270 -6.98 -3.40 4.58
N ALA A 271 -7.64 -4.16 5.47
CA ALA A 271 -6.95 -5.15 6.30
C ALA A 271 -6.35 -6.29 5.47
N SER A 272 -7.10 -6.86 4.51
CA SER A 272 -6.64 -7.98 3.71
C SER A 272 -5.45 -7.60 2.83
N THR A 273 -5.49 -6.43 2.20
CA THR A 273 -4.39 -5.95 1.34
C THR A 273 -3.11 -5.75 2.12
N HIS A 274 -3.18 -5.17 3.33
CA HIS A 274 -2.00 -4.92 4.15
C HIS A 274 -1.48 -6.18 4.85
N ILE A 275 -2.37 -7.03 5.38
CA ILE A 275 -1.97 -8.29 6.02
C ILE A 275 -1.33 -9.22 4.99
N LEU A 276 -2.02 -9.52 3.89
CA LEU A 276 -1.49 -10.40 2.86
C LEU A 276 -0.27 -9.77 2.18
N GLY A 277 -0.32 -8.46 1.92
CA GLY A 277 0.82 -7.72 1.38
C GLY A 277 2.06 -7.82 2.27
N SER A 278 1.90 -7.70 3.59
CA SER A 278 3.04 -7.72 4.54
C SER A 278 3.83 -9.03 4.53
N LEU A 279 3.20 -10.14 4.14
CA LEU A 279 3.86 -11.44 3.98
C LEU A 279 4.88 -11.45 2.85
N ALA A 280 4.75 -10.54 1.87
CA ALA A 280 5.64 -10.46 0.73
C ALA A 280 7.03 -9.92 1.10
N THR A 281 7.11 -8.96 2.02
CA THR A 281 8.36 -8.30 2.42
C THR A 281 9.43 -9.26 2.96
N PRO A 282 9.15 -10.13 3.96
CA PRO A 282 10.15 -11.07 4.45
C PRO A 282 10.54 -12.12 3.40
N LEU A 283 9.58 -12.58 2.59
CA LEU A 283 9.84 -13.52 1.49
C LEU A 283 10.72 -12.90 0.41
N ALA A 284 10.45 -11.66 0.03
CA ALA A 284 11.27 -10.91 -0.90
C ALA A 284 12.68 -10.67 -0.36
N GLY A 285 12.80 -10.38 0.94
CA GLY A 285 14.10 -10.23 1.62
C GLY A 285 14.93 -11.52 1.57
N SER A 286 14.35 -12.68 1.87
CA SER A 286 15.08 -13.95 1.83
C SER A 286 15.46 -14.36 0.40
N LEU A 287 14.58 -14.16 -0.58
CA LEU A 287 14.88 -14.45 -1.98
C LEU A 287 15.89 -13.46 -2.57
N ALA A 288 15.87 -12.19 -2.15
CA ALA A 288 16.85 -11.19 -2.56
C ALA A 288 18.27 -11.54 -2.11
N GLN A 289 18.44 -12.26 -1.00
CA GLN A 289 19.75 -12.76 -0.54
C GLN A 289 20.31 -13.86 -1.45
N ILE A 290 19.45 -14.65 -2.10
CA ILE A 290 19.86 -15.66 -3.09
C ILE A 290 20.31 -14.97 -4.38
N GLY A 291 19.60 -13.90 -4.77
CA GLY A 291 20.00 -13.02 -5.86
C GLY A 291 18.83 -12.31 -6.53
N ALA A 292 19.14 -11.38 -7.44
CA ALA A 292 18.14 -10.60 -8.16
C ALA A 292 17.14 -11.47 -8.93
N HIS A 293 17.60 -12.57 -9.54
CA HIS A 293 16.76 -13.50 -10.29
C HIS A 293 15.66 -14.13 -9.42
N ALA A 294 15.97 -14.55 -8.19
CA ALA A 294 15.02 -15.19 -7.28
C ALA A 294 13.95 -14.20 -6.79
N TRP A 295 14.36 -12.97 -6.48
CA TRP A 295 13.42 -11.90 -6.14
C TRP A 295 12.50 -11.53 -7.31
N LEU A 296 13.05 -11.38 -8.52
CA LEU A 296 12.25 -11.06 -9.72
C LEU A 296 11.31 -12.20 -10.12
N ALA A 297 11.71 -13.46 -9.89
CA ALA A 297 10.83 -14.61 -10.05
C ALA A 297 9.64 -14.57 -9.08
N LEU A 298 9.83 -14.13 -7.83
CA LEU A 298 8.73 -13.89 -6.90
C LEU A 298 7.77 -12.82 -7.42
N LEU A 299 8.30 -11.69 -7.91
CA LEU A 299 7.48 -10.61 -8.45
C LEU A 299 6.68 -11.06 -9.66
N LEU A 300 7.30 -11.83 -10.57
CA LEU A 300 6.61 -12.42 -11.70
C LEU A 300 5.52 -13.39 -11.25
N ALA A 301 5.80 -14.28 -10.31
CA ALA A 301 4.81 -15.21 -9.76
C ALA A 301 3.62 -14.47 -9.13
N ALA A 302 3.87 -13.42 -8.33
CA ALA A 302 2.84 -12.59 -7.73
C ALA A 302 1.99 -11.85 -8.79
N ALA A 303 2.62 -11.35 -9.85
CA ALA A 303 1.92 -10.70 -10.95
C ALA A 303 1.04 -11.69 -11.74
N LEU A 304 1.52 -12.91 -11.98
CA LEU A 304 0.75 -13.97 -12.65
C LEU A 304 -0.43 -14.46 -11.80
N VAL A 305 -0.23 -14.61 -10.49
CA VAL A 305 -1.34 -14.91 -9.56
C VAL A 305 -2.37 -13.79 -9.58
N SER A 306 -1.94 -12.53 -9.59
CA SER A 306 -2.83 -11.38 -9.72
C SER A 306 -3.60 -11.41 -11.03
N LEU A 307 -2.94 -11.68 -12.16
CA LEU A 307 -3.58 -11.82 -13.47
C LEU A 307 -4.66 -12.92 -13.45
N ALA A 308 -4.36 -14.08 -12.87
CA ALA A 308 -5.32 -15.18 -12.75
C ALA A 308 -6.53 -14.79 -11.89
N LEU A 309 -6.31 -14.17 -10.72
CA LEU A 309 -7.38 -13.74 -9.82
C LEU A 309 -8.26 -12.64 -10.44
N VAL A 310 -7.67 -11.66 -11.12
CA VAL A 310 -8.41 -10.62 -11.84
C VAL A 310 -9.26 -11.26 -12.95
N PHE A 311 -8.69 -12.17 -13.73
CA PHE A 311 -9.41 -12.84 -14.80
C PHE A 311 -10.62 -13.66 -14.29
N ILE A 312 -10.43 -14.40 -13.20
CA ILE A 312 -11.51 -15.15 -12.53
C ILE A 312 -12.57 -14.19 -11.99
N SER A 313 -12.16 -13.10 -11.35
CA SER A 313 -13.06 -12.07 -10.80
C SER A 313 -13.92 -11.44 -11.90
N VAL A 314 -13.31 -11.02 -13.01
CA VAL A 314 -14.02 -10.38 -14.12
C VAL A 314 -15.02 -11.34 -14.77
N ARG A 315 -14.65 -12.62 -14.96
CA ARG A 315 -15.56 -13.65 -15.49
C ARG A 315 -16.74 -13.92 -14.56
N SER A 316 -16.50 -13.98 -13.25
CA SER A 316 -17.55 -14.21 -12.26
C SER A 316 -18.57 -13.08 -12.17
N VAL A 317 -18.17 -11.84 -12.49
CA VAL A 317 -19.07 -10.70 -12.58
C VAL A 317 -19.90 -10.76 -13.87
N SER A 318 -19.26 -11.05 -15.01
CA SER A 318 -19.96 -11.16 -16.31
C SER A 318 -21.03 -12.26 -16.33
N ASN A 319 -20.78 -13.40 -15.69
CA ASN A 319 -21.73 -14.53 -15.69
C ASN A 319 -22.93 -14.33 -14.75
N ASN A 320 -22.93 -13.30 -13.90
CA ASN A 320 -24.02 -13.00 -12.97
C ASN A 320 -24.92 -11.85 -13.44
N VAL A 321 -24.63 -11.25 -14.60
CA VAL A 321 -25.56 -10.34 -15.28
C VAL A 321 -26.53 -11.22 -16.06
N ILE A 322 -27.64 -11.59 -15.42
CA ILE A 322 -28.81 -12.14 -16.13
C ILE A 322 -29.25 -11.07 -17.14
N PRO A 323 -29.41 -11.39 -18.43
CA PRO A 323 -29.93 -10.43 -19.39
C PRO A 323 -31.34 -10.04 -18.93
N VAL A 324 -31.51 -8.76 -18.59
CA VAL A 324 -32.84 -8.18 -18.46
C VAL A 324 -33.37 -8.10 -19.89
N HIS A 325 -34.37 -8.94 -20.17
CA HIS A 325 -35.15 -8.94 -21.41
C HIS A 325 -35.80 -7.58 -21.66
#